data_AF-A0A429RTQ3-F1
#
_entry.id   AF-A0A429RTQ3-F1
#
_cell.length_a   1.000
_cell.length_b   1.000
_cell.length_c   1.000
_cell.angle_alpha   90.00
_cell.angle_beta   90.00
_cell.angle_gamma   90.00
#
_symmetry.space_group_name_H-M   'P 1'
#
loop_
_entity.id
_entity.type
_entity.pdbx_description
1 polymer ?
#
loop_
_entity_poly.entity_id
_entity_poly.type
_entity_poly.pdbx_seq_one_letter_code
_entity_poly.pdbx_strand_id
1 'polypeptide(L)' 'MPKLNQIIAVEKGVKSKSLQELTDAHHDVQKPALLAGISRTYQPKDEEGEQLPPESTRVQVK' A
#
# COMPACT_ATOMS: atom_id res chain seq x y z
N MET A 1 -39.79 7.29 -14.09
CA MET A 1 -38.54 7.53 -14.85
C MET A 1 -37.65 8.44 -14.03
N PRO A 2 -36.39 8.08 -13.74
CA PRO A 2 -35.46 9.01 -13.09
C PRO A 2 -35.28 10.23 -13.98
N LYS A 3 -35.32 11.42 -13.38
CA LYS A 3 -35.14 12.68 -14.13
C LYS A 3 -33.65 12.87 -14.43
N LEU A 4 -33.31 13.51 -15.55
CA LEU A 4 -31.92 13.73 -15.99
C LEU A 4 -31.01 14.30 -14.89
N ASN A 5 -31.52 15.21 -14.08
CA ASN A 5 -30.79 15.80 -12.95
C ASN A 5 -30.40 14.77 -11.87
N GLN A 6 -31.19 13.71 -11.68
CA GLN A 6 -30.87 12.64 -10.73
C GLN A 6 -29.74 11.76 -11.27
N ILE A 7 -29.76 11.45 -12.57
CA ILE A 7 -28.69 10.68 -13.23
C ILE A 7 -27.36 11.45 -13.14
N ILE A 8 -27.38 12.76 -13.41
CA ILE A 8 -26.20 13.62 -13.30
C ILE A 8 -25.68 13.66 -11.86
N ALA A 9 -26.57 13.76 -10.86
CA ALA A 9 -26.15 13.77 -9.46
C ALA A 9 -25.44 12.47 -9.06
N VAL A 10 -25.94 11.32 -9.51
CA VAL A 10 -25.31 10.01 -9.27
C VAL A 10 -23.96 9.91 -9.98
N GLU A 11 -23.90 10.25 -11.27
CA GLU A 11 -22.65 10.19 -12.05
C GLU A 11 -21.56 11.04 -11.41
N LYS A 12 -21.89 12.26 -11.01
CA LYS A 12 -20.93 13.18 -10.38
C LYS A 12 -20.40 12.64 -9.05
N GLY A 13 -21.29 12.04 -8.25
CA GLY A 13 -20.92 11.40 -6.98
C GLY A 13 -20.01 10.19 -7.18
N VAL A 14 -20.35 9.31 -8.12
CA VAL A 14 -19.54 8.14 -8.47
C VAL A 14 -18.16 8.57 -8.98
N LYS A 15 -18.11 9.51 -9.93
CA LYS A 15 -16.85 10.02 -10.49
C LYS A 15 -15.94 10.64 -9.43
N SER A 16 -16.50 11.45 -8.54
CA SER A 16 -15.72 12.07 -7.45
C SER A 16 -15.14 11.01 -6.51
N LYS A 17 -15.95 10.01 -6.14
CA LYS A 17 -15.51 8.92 -5.27
C LYS A 17 -14.42 8.07 -5.93
N SER A 18 -14.61 7.67 -7.19
CA SER A 18 -13.61 6.87 -7.92
C SER A 18 -12.29 7.61 -8.10
N LEU A 19 -12.33 8.93 -8.33
CA LEU A 19 -11.10 9.73 -8.42
C LEU A 19 -10.38 9.79 -7.06
N GLN A 20 -11.13 9.99 -5.97
CA GLN A 20 -10.57 9.99 -4.61
C GLN A 20 -9.89 8.65 -4.30
N GLU A 21 -10.58 7.53 -4.52
CA GLU A 21 -10.04 6.19 -4.29
C GLU A 21 -8.77 5.92 -5.11
N LEU A 22 -8.73 6.39 -6.36
CA LEU A 22 -7.56 6.27 -7.22
C LEU A 22 -6.39 7.13 -6.71
N THR A 23 -6.66 8.35 -6.25
CA THR A 23 -5.64 9.24 -5.68
C THR A 23 -5.06 8.67 -4.39
N ASP A 24 -5.91 8.13 -3.50
CA ASP A 24 -5.47 7.51 -2.25
C ASP A 24 -4.58 6.28 -2.53
N ALA A 25 -5.04 5.39 -3.41
CA ALA A 25 -4.25 4.23 -3.83
C ALA A 25 -2.92 4.64 -4.49
N HIS A 26 -2.90 5.72 -5.28
CA HIS A 26 -1.67 6.23 -5.87
C HIS A 26 -0.67 6.69 -4.79
N HIS A 27 -1.13 7.40 -3.76
CA HIS A 27 -0.28 7.84 -2.66
C HIS A 27 0.27 6.68 -1.83
N ASP A 28 -0.54 5.65 -1.60
CA ASP A 28 -0.12 4.46 -0.86
C ASP A 28 1.03 3.73 -1.57
N VAL A 29 0.95 3.59 -2.90
CA VAL A 29 1.97 2.88 -3.69
C VAL A 29 3.18 3.75 -4.07
N GLN A 30 3.08 5.07 -3.91
CA GLN A 30 4.16 6.01 -4.26
C GLN A 30 5.42 5.83 -3.39
N LYS A 31 5.31 5.16 -2.25
CA LYS A 31 6.43 4.90 -1.33
C LYS A 31 6.77 3.40 -1.31
N PRO A 32 7.61 2.90 -2.23
CA PRO A 32 7.93 1.47 -2.35
C PRO A 32 8.44 0.83 -1.05
N ALA A 33 9.15 1.58 -0.20
CA ALA A 33 9.64 1.09 1.09
C ALA A 33 8.51 0.67 2.04
N LEU A 34 7.33 1.29 1.95
CA LEU A 34 6.16 0.90 2.76
C LEU A 34 5.55 -0.44 2.30
N LEU A 35 5.82 -0.82 1.05
CA LEU A 35 5.41 -2.09 0.44
C LEU A 35 6.48 -3.19 0.62
N ALA A 36 7.69 -2.82 1.02
CA ALA A 36 8.80 -3.74 1.21
C ALA A 36 8.80 -4.31 2.63
N GLY A 37 8.12 -5.43 2.82
CA GLY A 37 8.29 -6.26 4.01
C GLY A 37 9.61 -7.02 3.96
N ILE A 38 10.36 -7.05 5.06
CA ILE A 38 11.58 -7.87 5.21
C ILE A 38 11.48 -8.70 6.48
N SER A 39 11.84 -9.97 6.37
CA SER A 39 12.05 -10.86 7.53
C SER A 39 13.27 -11.72 7.22
N ARG A 40 14.36 -11.50 7.96
CA ARG A 40 15.61 -12.23 7.77
C ARG A 40 16.16 -12.66 9.10
N THR A 41 16.64 -13.89 9.12
CA THR A 41 17.44 -14.45 10.20
C THR A 41 18.75 -14.91 9.56
N TYR A 42 19.86 -14.56 10.18
CA TYR A 42 21.19 -14.84 9.66
C TYR A 42 21.83 -15.98 10.43
N GLN A 43 22.47 -16.88 9.69
CA GLN A 43 23.30 -17.93 10.26
C GLN A 43 24.77 -17.61 9.96
N PRO A 44 25.67 -17.67 10.97
CA PRO A 44 27.09 -17.54 10.75
C PRO A 44 27.58 -18.58 9.74
N LYS A 45 28.54 -18.20 8.90
CA LYS A 45 29.07 -19.06 7.83
C LYS A 45 30.01 -20.14 8.39
N ASP A 46 30.68 -19.84 9.48
CA ASP A 46 31.61 -20.70 10.21
C ASP A 46 31.57 -20.37 11.72
N GLU A 47 32.33 -21.10 12.52
CA GLU A 47 32.31 -21.02 14.00
C GLU A 47 32.86 -19.69 14.55
N GLU A 48 33.66 -18.96 13.77
CA GLU A 48 34.16 -17.63 14.11
C GLU A 48 33.37 -16.51 13.41
N GLY A 49 32.29 -16.87 12.69
CA GLY A 49 31.52 -15.97 11.86
C GLY A 49 30.73 -14.95 12.68
N GLU A 50 30.57 -13.76 12.10
CA GLU A 50 29.79 -12.68 12.73
C GLU A 50 28.30 -13.06 12.81
N GLN A 51 27.76 -12.99 14.03
CA GLN A 51 26.33 -13.14 14.26
C GLN A 51 25.63 -11.80 13.98
N LEU A 52 24.90 -11.74 12.88
CA LEU A 52 24.08 -10.57 12.54
C LEU A 52 22.70 -10.63 13.22
N PRO A 53 22.16 -9.48 13.67
CA PRO A 53 20.83 -9.43 14.27
C PRO A 53 19.75 -9.75 13.21
N PRO A 54 18.62 -10.33 13.62
CA PRO A 54 17.49 -10.55 12.71
C PRO A 54 16.86 -9.21 12.29
N GLU A 55 16.46 -9.12 11.02
CA GLU A 55 15.77 -7.94 10.47
C GLU A 55 14.29 -8.24 10.31
N SER A 56 13.42 -7.31 10.73
CA SER A 56 11.98 -7.44 10.58
C SER A 56 11.29 -6.10 10.35
N THR A 57 10.79 -5.88 9.14
CA THR A 57 9.93 -4.75 8.78
C THR A 57 8.64 -5.29 8.17
N ARG A 58 7.50 -4.84 8.67
CA ARG A 58 6.19 -5.19 8.11
C ARG A 58 5.79 -4.19 7.03
N VAL A 59 4.98 -4.66 6.07
CA VAL A 59 4.28 -3.80 5.12
C VAL A 59 3.38 -2.82 5.89
N GLN A 60 3.36 -1.56 5.47
CA GLN A 60 2.73 -0.46 6.21
C GLN A 60 1.49 0.11 5.52
N VAL A 61 1.15 -0.35 4.31
CA VAL A 61 -0.09 -0.02 3.62
C VAL A 61 -1.22 -0.93 4.15
N LYS A 62 -2.41 -0.36 4.39
CA LYS A 62 -3.56 -1.03 5.03
C LYS A 62 -4.59 -1.53 4.04
#